data_AF-A0A966G407-F1
#
_entry.id   AF-A0A966G407-F1
#
_cell.length_a   1.000
_cell.length_b   1.000
_cell.length_c   1.000
_cell.angle_alpha   90.00
_cell.angle_beta   90.00
_cell.angle_gamma   90.00
#
_symmetry.space_group_name_H-M   'P 1'
#
loop_
_entity.id
_entity.type
_entity.pdbx_description
1 polymer ?
#
loop_
_entity_poly.entity_id
_entity_poly.type
_entity_poly.pdbx_seq_one_letter_code
_entity_poly.pdbx_strand_id
1 'polypeptide(L)'
;MNKRLIFQLKVSLKNSPTPVWRRILLPVTATFAELHECIADCFNDDGTIYNFSLTKGPVRNWIQIKGAADEKDCGNFLVLDNNQDFLASELTLGQIFGKFNCKRLTHMYNFAHNIAHEVLFEKIIDAKGLLVLDNYTKLPMVIKSKGEMSDEIIEILYHHERDRETKSLDASSLSRAEFDLGELGKADSETMMMIAKSLFIGSYIMEDDENPSDTSIEKTRTLEKIVLKTMVKRGVIKPEWVKYSRQFKQYFWNIDQEDEIQNYIDRHDEGQFWFELTMRLGRRDMFETYSSKEIGKWDSKMRWKKIDESEAKYEKEFNKFGLARLKIKKK
;
A
#
# COMPACT_ATOMS: atom_id res chain seq x y z
N MET A 1 34.43 8.02 -8.11
CA MET A 1 33.61 8.48 -9.24
C MET A 1 33.86 9.97 -9.48
N ASN A 2 33.92 10.41 -10.73
CA ASN A 2 34.34 11.75 -11.12
C ASN A 2 33.25 12.78 -10.74
N LYS A 3 33.56 13.74 -9.82
CA LYS A 3 32.64 14.80 -9.35
C LYS A 3 32.18 15.78 -10.44
N ARG A 4 32.60 15.57 -11.70
CA ARG A 4 32.32 16.42 -12.86
C ARG A 4 31.17 15.91 -13.73
N LEU A 5 30.60 14.75 -13.44
CA LEU A 5 29.47 14.24 -14.22
C LEU A 5 28.15 14.64 -13.56
N ILE A 6 27.23 15.14 -14.38
CA ILE A 6 25.93 15.65 -13.96
C ILE A 6 24.85 14.89 -14.73
N PHE A 7 23.85 14.39 -14.02
CA PHE A 7 22.68 13.77 -14.62
C PHE A 7 21.63 14.82 -14.93
N GLN A 8 21.06 14.73 -16.13
CA GLN A 8 19.81 15.37 -16.48
C GLN A 8 18.68 14.36 -16.32
N LEU A 9 17.79 14.64 -15.38
CA LEU A 9 16.61 13.83 -15.10
C LEU A 9 15.36 14.61 -15.47
N LYS A 10 14.35 13.92 -16.00
CA LYS A 10 12.99 14.44 -16.14
C LYS A 10 12.11 13.78 -15.08
N VAL A 11 11.55 14.59 -14.18
CA VAL A 11 10.60 14.17 -13.15
C VAL A 11 9.21 14.57 -13.63
N SER A 12 8.29 13.62 -13.74
CA SER A 12 6.92 13.85 -14.23
C SER A 12 5.90 13.34 -13.22
N LEU A 13 4.90 14.14 -12.90
CA LEU A 13 3.78 13.73 -12.06
C LEU A 13 2.93 12.70 -12.81
N LYS A 14 2.75 11.51 -12.22
CA LYS A 14 1.92 10.46 -12.82
C LYS A 14 0.46 10.77 -12.58
N ASN A 15 -0.39 10.31 -13.50
CA ASN A 15 -1.85 10.39 -13.44
C ASN A 15 -2.45 11.81 -13.39
N SER A 16 -1.62 12.86 -13.51
CA SER A 16 -2.12 14.23 -13.60
C SER A 16 -2.89 14.44 -14.92
N PRO A 17 -4.06 15.09 -14.90
CA PRO A 17 -4.86 15.36 -16.10
C PRO A 17 -4.14 16.30 -17.08
N THR A 18 -3.25 17.14 -16.57
CA THR A 18 -2.38 17.99 -17.38
C THR A 18 -0.90 17.63 -17.16
N PRO A 19 -0.02 17.79 -18.17
CA PRO A 19 1.39 17.45 -18.00
C PRO A 19 2.10 18.38 -17.02
N VAL A 20 2.39 17.88 -15.81
CA VAL A 20 3.25 18.53 -14.82
C VAL A 20 4.60 17.83 -14.76
N TRP A 21 5.69 18.53 -15.09
CA TRP A 21 7.03 17.96 -15.05
C TRP A 21 8.12 19.01 -14.82
N ARG A 22 9.29 18.52 -14.38
CA ARG A 22 10.52 19.30 -14.14
C ARG A 22 11.71 18.56 -14.75
N ARG A 23 12.64 19.30 -15.35
CA ARG A 23 13.96 18.78 -15.73
C ARG A 23 14.98 19.31 -14.75
N ILE A 24 15.62 18.40 -14.05
CA ILE A 24 16.56 18.73 -12.98
C ILE A 24 17.96 18.23 -13.32
N LEU A 25 18.95 18.97 -12.85
CA LEU A 25 20.36 18.63 -12.91
C LEU A 25 20.85 18.28 -11.51
N LEU A 26 21.45 17.11 -11.37
CA LEU A 26 22.00 16.59 -10.12
C LEU A 26 23.40 15.99 -10.35
N PRO A 27 24.34 16.12 -9.41
CA PRO A 27 25.61 15.40 -9.49
C PRO A 27 25.37 13.90 -9.57
N VAL A 28 26.21 13.17 -10.32
CA VAL A 28 26.17 11.70 -10.33
C VAL A 28 26.40 11.10 -8.93
N THR A 29 27.09 11.84 -8.07
CA THR A 29 27.33 11.47 -6.67
C THR A 29 26.17 11.79 -5.74
N ALA A 30 25.13 12.47 -6.21
CA ALA A 30 23.96 12.76 -5.38
C ALA A 30 23.30 11.45 -4.93
N THR A 31 22.76 11.47 -3.73
CA THR A 31 22.02 10.38 -3.10
C THR A 31 20.55 10.43 -3.52
N PHE A 32 19.83 9.34 -3.25
CA PHE A 32 18.38 9.32 -3.43
C PHE A 32 17.64 10.21 -2.42
N ALA A 33 18.24 10.49 -1.26
CA ALA A 33 17.73 11.49 -0.33
C ALA A 33 17.81 12.91 -0.89
N GLU A 34 18.97 13.30 -1.44
CA GLU A 34 19.13 14.60 -2.12
C GLU A 34 18.24 14.71 -3.38
N LEU A 35 17.98 13.59 -4.08
CA LEU A 35 16.99 13.56 -5.16
C LEU A 35 15.58 13.81 -4.63
N HIS A 36 15.18 13.19 -3.51
CA HIS A 36 13.88 13.42 -2.91
C HIS A 36 13.70 14.87 -2.48
N GLU A 37 14.67 15.46 -1.78
CA GLU A 37 14.65 16.88 -1.38
C GLU A 37 14.48 17.79 -2.60
N CYS A 38 15.20 17.50 -3.70
CA CYS A 38 15.06 18.24 -4.93
C CYS A 38 13.67 18.10 -5.58
N ILE A 39 13.05 16.93 -5.50
CA ILE A 39 11.68 16.70 -6.00
C ILE A 39 10.68 17.44 -5.10
N ALA A 40 10.83 17.37 -3.78
CA ALA A 40 10.00 18.05 -2.80
C ALA A 40 9.97 19.56 -3.06
N ASP A 41 11.15 20.19 -3.20
CA ASP A 41 11.29 21.61 -3.56
C ASP A 41 10.64 21.95 -4.92
N CYS A 42 10.74 21.04 -5.89
CA CYS A 42 10.24 21.25 -7.25
C CYS A 42 8.72 21.23 -7.38
N PHE A 43 8.05 20.56 -6.44
CA PHE A 43 6.62 20.27 -6.46
C PHE A 43 5.90 20.84 -5.22
N ASN A 44 6.57 21.68 -4.41
CA ASN A 44 6.06 22.27 -3.17
C ASN A 44 5.50 21.24 -2.20
N ASP A 45 6.26 20.17 -1.99
CA ASP A 45 5.89 19.03 -1.17
C ASP A 45 6.73 19.00 0.12
N ASP A 46 6.09 18.63 1.24
CA ASP A 46 6.66 18.56 2.58
C ASP A 46 6.77 17.11 3.12
N GLY A 47 6.46 16.12 2.27
CA GLY A 47 6.36 14.71 2.65
C GLY A 47 7.68 14.11 3.15
N THR A 48 7.75 13.78 4.43
CA THR A 48 8.95 13.16 5.06
C THR A 48 9.11 11.68 4.75
N ILE A 49 8.03 11.01 4.31
CA ILE A 49 8.02 9.57 4.03
C ILE A 49 7.93 9.35 2.52
N TYR A 50 8.93 8.65 1.97
CA TYR A 50 9.03 8.37 0.56
C TYR A 50 9.73 7.05 0.26
N ASN A 51 9.49 6.52 -0.93
CA ASN A 51 10.26 5.43 -1.49
C ASN A 51 10.58 5.68 -2.97
N PHE A 52 11.58 4.96 -3.46
CA PHE A 52 11.79 4.78 -4.89
C PHE A 52 11.68 3.30 -5.22
N SER A 53 11.04 3.00 -6.34
CA SER A 53 10.93 1.66 -6.88
C SER A 53 11.39 1.61 -8.34
N LEU A 54 12.02 0.51 -8.70
CA LEU A 54 12.44 0.23 -10.07
C LEU A 54 12.18 -1.23 -10.44
N THR A 55 11.67 -1.44 -11.65
CA THR A 55 11.38 -2.77 -12.20
C THR A 55 12.49 -3.19 -13.14
N LYS A 56 13.12 -4.35 -12.88
CA LYS A 56 14.17 -4.91 -13.74
C LYS A 56 13.65 -6.09 -14.58
N GLY A 57 13.45 -5.86 -15.88
CA GLY A 57 13.15 -6.94 -16.84
C GLY A 57 11.76 -7.59 -16.66
N PRO A 58 11.47 -8.69 -17.39
CA PRO A 58 10.17 -9.35 -17.38
C PRO A 58 9.89 -10.15 -16.09
N VAL A 59 10.92 -10.41 -15.28
CA VAL A 59 10.81 -11.10 -13.98
C VAL A 59 10.81 -10.05 -12.89
N ARG A 60 9.79 -10.07 -12.01
CA ARG A 60 9.48 -9.07 -10.96
C ARG A 60 10.57 -8.91 -9.88
N ASN A 61 11.79 -8.52 -10.24
CA ASN A 61 12.78 -8.09 -9.26
C ASN A 61 12.58 -6.59 -9.04
N TRP A 62 12.03 -6.24 -7.87
CA TRP A 62 11.81 -4.87 -7.45
C TRP A 62 12.92 -4.47 -6.50
N ILE A 63 13.55 -3.33 -6.77
CA ILE A 63 14.47 -2.70 -5.80
C ILE A 63 13.71 -1.55 -5.17
N GLN A 64 13.69 -1.53 -3.83
CA GLN A 64 13.09 -0.46 -3.05
C GLN A 64 14.19 0.36 -2.37
N ILE A 65 14.10 1.69 -2.48
CA ILE A 65 15.02 2.64 -1.86
C ILE A 65 14.20 3.51 -0.91
N LYS A 66 14.44 3.42 0.40
CA LYS A 66 13.59 4.04 1.45
C LYS A 66 14.17 5.36 1.97
N GLY A 67 13.30 6.34 2.18
CA GLY A 67 13.61 7.63 2.79
C GLY A 67 13.58 7.61 4.31
N ALA A 68 14.53 8.31 4.94
CA ALA A 68 14.82 8.34 6.37
C ALA A 68 15.44 7.05 6.97
N ALA A 69 16.63 7.22 7.55
CA ALA A 69 17.35 6.19 8.32
C ALA A 69 16.68 5.86 9.67
N ASP A 70 15.72 6.68 10.12
CA ASP A 70 14.98 6.47 11.37
C ASP A 70 13.77 5.55 11.21
N GLU A 71 13.43 5.15 9.98
CA GLU A 71 12.46 4.10 9.68
C GLU A 71 13.16 2.84 9.14
N LYS A 72 13.88 2.15 10.02
CA LYS A 72 13.95 0.67 9.93
C LYS A 72 12.59 -0.01 10.20
N ASP A 73 11.53 0.80 10.38
CA ASP A 73 10.17 0.45 10.79
C ASP A 73 9.09 1.08 9.87
N CYS A 74 9.36 1.25 8.56
CA CYS A 74 8.22 1.14 7.63
C CYS A 74 7.75 -0.32 7.77
N GLY A 75 6.68 -0.55 8.53
CA GLY A 75 6.23 -1.89 8.91
C GLY A 75 6.29 -2.86 7.74
N ASN A 76 6.76 -4.07 8.01
CA ASN A 76 6.72 -5.22 7.11
C ASN A 76 5.25 -5.63 6.80
N PHE A 77 4.41 -4.72 6.32
CA PHE A 77 3.06 -5.09 5.91
C PHE A 77 3.07 -5.78 4.54
N LEU A 78 4.13 -5.62 3.74
CA LEU A 78 4.27 -6.27 2.42
C LEU A 78 5.74 -6.61 2.04
N VAL A 79 6.49 -7.31 2.90
CA VAL A 79 7.79 -7.89 2.46
C VAL A 79 7.53 -9.26 1.83
N LEU A 80 7.52 -9.29 0.49
CA LEU A 80 7.67 -10.53 -0.28
C LEU A 80 9.16 -10.89 -0.33
N ASP A 81 9.45 -12.14 0.04
CA ASP A 81 10.72 -12.73 0.50
C ASP A 81 11.95 -12.72 -0.45
N ASN A 82 12.08 -11.79 -1.41
CA ASN A 82 13.23 -11.75 -2.35
C ASN A 82 13.77 -10.34 -2.70
N ASN A 83 13.39 -9.28 -1.97
CA ASN A 83 13.74 -7.91 -2.34
C ASN A 83 15.01 -7.39 -1.63
N GLN A 84 15.85 -6.64 -2.36
CA GLN A 84 16.96 -5.87 -1.77
C GLN A 84 16.49 -4.45 -1.45
N ASP A 85 16.44 -4.14 -0.16
CA ASP A 85 16.17 -2.79 0.33
C ASP A 85 17.46 -1.98 0.45
N PHE A 86 17.44 -0.74 -0.03
CA PHE A 86 18.55 0.21 0.09
C PHE A 86 18.10 1.48 0.82
N LEU A 87 19.02 2.09 1.56
CA LEU A 87 18.79 3.39 2.21
C LEU A 87 19.04 4.53 1.21
N ALA A 88 18.09 5.46 1.10
CA ALA A 88 18.17 6.58 0.18
C ALA A 88 19.35 7.52 0.46
N SER A 89 19.80 7.61 1.71
CA SER A 89 20.96 8.41 2.14
C SER A 89 22.31 7.79 1.76
N GLU A 90 22.35 6.48 1.46
CA GLU A 90 23.59 5.76 1.17
C GLU A 90 23.75 5.47 -0.32
N LEU A 91 22.62 5.29 -1.01
CA LEU A 91 22.62 4.94 -2.42
C LEU A 91 22.70 6.20 -3.29
N THR A 92 23.70 6.23 -4.16
CA THR A 92 23.92 7.32 -5.12
C THR A 92 23.23 7.05 -6.45
N LEU A 93 22.85 8.12 -7.14
CA LEU A 93 22.29 8.04 -8.50
C LEU A 93 23.26 7.32 -9.45
N GLY A 94 24.56 7.56 -9.34
CA GLY A 94 25.58 6.92 -10.16
C GLY A 94 25.64 5.41 -9.99
N GLN A 95 25.33 4.89 -8.80
CA GLN A 95 25.19 3.46 -8.60
C GLN A 95 23.97 2.93 -9.36
N ILE A 96 22.79 3.57 -9.28
CA ILE A 96 21.58 3.07 -9.97
C ILE A 96 21.62 3.28 -11.49
N PHE A 97 21.73 4.53 -11.95
CA PHE A 97 21.67 4.86 -13.37
C PHE A 97 22.93 4.40 -14.13
N GLY A 98 24.09 4.36 -13.45
CA GLY A 98 25.35 3.90 -14.05
C GLY A 98 25.53 2.38 -14.01
N LYS A 99 25.44 1.76 -12.82
CA LYS A 99 25.76 0.32 -12.64
C LYS A 99 24.62 -0.60 -13.08
N PHE A 100 23.36 -0.21 -12.88
CA PHE A 100 22.21 -1.06 -13.18
C PHE A 100 21.55 -0.77 -14.54
N ASN A 101 22.06 0.20 -15.31
CA ASN A 101 21.52 0.64 -16.61
C ASN A 101 20.00 0.89 -16.57
N CYS A 102 19.52 1.38 -15.42
CA CYS A 102 18.13 1.76 -15.23
C CYS A 102 17.90 3.09 -15.94
N LYS A 103 16.86 3.20 -16.77
CA LYS A 103 16.49 4.49 -17.41
C LYS A 103 15.34 5.19 -16.69
N ARG A 104 14.54 4.47 -15.92
CA ARG A 104 13.30 4.97 -15.34
C ARG A 104 13.06 4.35 -13.98
N LEU A 105 12.62 5.16 -13.03
CA LEU A 105 12.16 4.71 -11.72
C LEU A 105 10.91 5.48 -11.30
N THR A 106 10.19 4.93 -10.33
CA THR A 106 9.03 5.58 -9.71
C THR A 106 9.45 6.09 -8.34
N HIS A 107 9.19 7.36 -8.06
CA HIS A 107 9.29 7.97 -6.73
C HIS A 107 7.87 8.11 -6.20
N MET A 108 7.62 7.68 -4.97
CA MET A 108 6.32 7.79 -4.34
C MET A 108 6.52 8.39 -2.96
N TYR A 109 5.66 9.32 -2.59
CA TYR A 109 5.71 10.01 -1.31
C TYR A 109 4.30 10.29 -0.83
N ASN A 110 4.18 10.58 0.46
CA ASN A 110 2.90 10.82 1.11
C ASN A 110 1.91 9.68 0.82
N PHE A 111 2.17 8.51 1.42
CA PHE A 111 1.40 7.27 1.17
C PHE A 111 -0.11 7.43 1.33
N ALA A 112 -0.57 8.40 2.13
CA ALA A 112 -1.99 8.72 2.28
C ALA A 112 -2.64 9.30 1.00
N HIS A 113 -1.86 9.99 0.16
CA HIS A 113 -2.31 10.59 -1.10
C HIS A 113 -1.77 9.86 -2.34
N ASN A 114 -0.90 8.87 -2.13
CA ASN A 114 -0.32 7.98 -3.14
C ASN A 114 0.21 8.71 -4.39
N ILE A 115 0.78 9.90 -4.15
CA ILE A 115 1.34 10.74 -5.20
C ILE A 115 2.63 10.11 -5.71
N ALA A 116 2.66 9.84 -7.02
CA ALA A 116 3.77 9.19 -7.68
C ALA A 116 4.39 10.05 -8.79
N HIS A 117 5.70 10.14 -8.80
CA HIS A 117 6.49 10.71 -9.87
C HIS A 117 7.21 9.63 -10.68
N GLU A 118 7.24 9.79 -12.00
CA GLU A 118 8.17 9.07 -12.87
C GLU A 118 9.45 9.89 -13.02
N VAL A 119 10.59 9.29 -12.64
CA VAL A 119 11.92 9.86 -12.84
C VAL A 119 12.60 9.15 -14.00
N LEU A 120 12.83 9.90 -15.07
CA LEU A 120 13.46 9.41 -16.31
C LEU A 120 14.86 10.00 -16.45
N PHE A 121 15.85 9.13 -16.63
CA PHE A 121 17.20 9.53 -17.01
C PHE A 121 17.24 9.88 -18.50
N GLU A 122 17.62 11.13 -18.82
CA GLU A 122 17.73 11.60 -20.20
C GLU A 122 19.17 11.51 -20.71
N LYS A 123 20.15 12.08 -19.98
CA LYS A 123 21.57 12.10 -20.39
C LYS A 123 22.53 12.46 -19.26
N ILE A 124 23.82 12.20 -19.50
CA ILE A 124 24.95 12.69 -18.69
C ILE A 124 25.55 13.93 -19.37
N ILE A 125 25.88 14.94 -18.57
CA ILE A 125 26.55 16.18 -19.01
C ILE A 125 27.88 16.28 -18.27
N ASP A 126 28.96 16.63 -18.97
CA ASP A 126 30.23 17.01 -18.35
C ASP A 126 30.11 18.44 -17.79
N ALA A 127 30.49 18.65 -16.54
CA ALA A 127 30.53 19.94 -15.87
C ALA A 127 31.30 21.01 -16.66
N LYS A 128 32.28 20.62 -17.49
CA LYS A 128 32.94 21.54 -18.44
C LYS A 128 31.97 22.17 -19.45
N GLY A 129 30.95 21.43 -19.88
CA GLY A 129 29.87 21.92 -20.72
C GLY A 129 28.87 22.82 -19.98
N LEU A 130 28.85 22.79 -18.65
CA LEU A 130 28.04 23.68 -17.81
C LEU A 130 28.75 24.99 -17.46
N LEU A 131 30.08 25.04 -17.47
CA LEU A 131 30.87 26.27 -17.26
C LEU A 131 30.67 27.34 -18.36
N VAL A 132 29.93 27.04 -19.42
CA VAL A 132 29.52 28.00 -20.47
C VAL A 132 28.22 28.73 -20.08
N LEU A 133 27.53 28.30 -19.03
CA LEU A 133 26.38 28.98 -18.45
C LEU A 133 26.88 29.84 -17.28
N ASP A 134 27.16 31.11 -17.58
CA ASP A 134 27.68 32.08 -16.62
C ASP A 134 26.80 32.20 -15.35
N ASN A 135 27.50 32.34 -14.22
CA ASN A 135 27.04 32.61 -12.85
C ASN A 135 26.53 31.40 -12.04
N TYR A 136 27.43 30.89 -11.18
CA TYR A 136 27.15 30.09 -9.98
C TYR A 136 26.13 28.94 -10.16
N THR A 137 26.52 27.85 -10.80
CA THR A 137 25.68 26.63 -10.85
C THR A 137 25.71 25.89 -9.52
N LYS A 138 24.94 26.38 -8.55
CA LYS A 138 24.57 25.61 -7.36
C LYS A 138 23.64 24.50 -7.85
N LEU A 139 24.09 23.25 -7.77
CA LEU A 139 23.25 22.07 -7.95
C LEU A 139 22.58 21.73 -6.60
N PRO A 140 21.37 21.15 -6.58
CA PRO A 140 20.51 20.84 -7.74
C PRO A 140 19.94 22.07 -8.45
N MET A 141 19.57 21.90 -9.72
CA MET A 141 19.00 22.99 -10.55
C MET A 141 17.88 22.50 -11.46
N VAL A 142 16.78 23.24 -11.53
CA VAL A 142 15.73 23.06 -12.55
C VAL A 142 16.10 23.82 -13.81
N ILE A 143 16.20 23.14 -14.95
CA ILE A 143 16.54 23.77 -16.24
C ILE A 143 15.34 24.00 -17.15
N LYS A 144 14.25 23.24 -16.96
CA LYS A 144 12.99 23.38 -17.68
C LYS A 144 11.84 22.87 -16.82
N SER A 145 10.65 23.44 -16.98
CA SER A 145 9.44 23.01 -16.29
C SER A 145 8.22 23.14 -17.21
N LYS A 146 7.14 22.44 -16.86
CA LYS A 146 5.79 22.64 -17.42
C LYS A 146 4.76 22.32 -16.35
N GLY A 147 3.70 23.12 -16.29
CA GLY A 147 2.60 22.95 -15.35
C GLY A 147 2.99 23.30 -13.91
N GLU A 148 1.99 23.64 -13.13
CA GLU A 148 2.11 23.85 -11.69
C GLU A 148 1.37 22.73 -10.96
N MET A 149 1.82 22.41 -9.76
CA MET A 149 1.09 21.49 -8.88
C MET A 149 0.12 22.36 -8.08
N SER A 150 -1.17 22.30 -8.42
CA SER A 150 -2.25 23.02 -7.75
C SER A 150 -3.04 22.09 -6.83
N ASP A 151 -3.75 22.66 -5.86
CA ASP A 151 -4.66 21.92 -4.97
C ASP A 151 -5.70 21.11 -5.77
N GLU A 152 -6.20 21.66 -6.88
CA GLU A 152 -7.11 20.96 -7.80
C GLU A 152 -6.47 19.70 -8.42
N ILE A 153 -5.18 19.76 -8.78
CA ILE A 153 -4.47 18.57 -9.30
C ILE A 153 -4.27 17.54 -8.18
N ILE A 154 -3.99 17.98 -6.96
CA ILE A 154 -3.85 17.09 -5.79
C ILE A 154 -5.18 16.37 -5.51
N GLU A 155 -6.30 17.11 -5.48
CA GLU A 155 -7.64 16.55 -5.31
C GLU A 155 -8.00 15.59 -6.45
N ILE A 156 -7.70 15.95 -7.70
CA ILE A 156 -7.94 15.05 -8.84
C ILE A 156 -7.10 13.78 -8.71
N LEU A 157 -5.84 13.86 -8.31
CA LEU A 157 -5.00 12.66 -8.13
C LEU A 157 -5.55 11.75 -7.04
N TYR A 158 -6.00 12.32 -5.92
CA TYR A 158 -6.65 11.59 -4.84
C TYR A 158 -7.90 10.84 -5.32
N HIS A 159 -8.75 11.52 -6.11
CA HIS A 159 -9.94 10.89 -6.68
C HIS A 159 -9.63 9.93 -7.82
N HIS A 160 -8.61 10.20 -8.65
CA HIS A 160 -8.28 9.40 -9.84
C HIS A 160 -7.72 8.02 -9.48
N GLU A 161 -7.05 7.86 -8.33
CA GLU A 161 -6.59 6.53 -7.90
C GLU A 161 -7.72 5.68 -7.34
N ARG A 162 -8.62 6.27 -6.55
CA ARG A 162 -9.91 5.67 -6.19
C ARG A 162 -10.71 5.28 -7.44
N ASP A 163 -10.67 6.12 -8.47
CA ASP A 163 -11.29 5.87 -9.77
C ASP A 163 -10.55 4.83 -10.63
N ARG A 164 -9.23 4.63 -10.47
CA ARG A 164 -8.45 3.65 -11.25
C ARG A 164 -8.59 2.25 -10.68
N GLU A 165 -8.63 2.12 -9.36
CA GLU A 165 -9.01 0.88 -8.69
C GLU A 165 -10.44 0.48 -9.06
N THR A 166 -11.34 1.44 -9.29
CA THR A 166 -12.70 1.17 -9.78
C THR A 166 -12.80 0.98 -11.30
N LYS A 167 -12.03 1.71 -12.13
CA LYS A 167 -12.06 1.66 -13.62
C LYS A 167 -11.19 0.58 -14.26
N SER A 168 -10.12 0.06 -13.63
CA SER A 168 -9.44 -1.17 -14.11
C SER A 168 -10.31 -2.42 -13.95
N LEU A 169 -11.54 -2.20 -13.50
CA LEU A 169 -12.44 -3.14 -12.90
C LEU A 169 -13.88 -2.77 -13.31
N ASP A 170 -14.04 -2.27 -14.54
CA ASP A 170 -15.34 -1.99 -15.17
C ASP A 170 -16.26 -3.22 -15.09
N ALA A 171 -17.48 -3.01 -14.59
CA ALA A 171 -18.56 -3.99 -14.51
C ALA A 171 -18.93 -4.60 -15.88
N SER A 172 -18.62 -3.92 -16.99
CA SER A 172 -18.76 -4.47 -18.35
C SER A 172 -17.76 -5.61 -18.64
N SER A 173 -16.65 -5.63 -17.91
CA SER A 173 -15.66 -6.72 -17.95
C SER A 173 -16.11 -7.92 -17.14
N LEU A 174 -17.09 -7.81 -16.24
CA LEU A 174 -17.66 -8.96 -15.51
C LEU A 174 -18.87 -9.58 -16.22
N SER A 175 -19.52 -8.85 -17.14
CA SER A 175 -20.44 -9.48 -18.09
C SER A 175 -19.70 -10.23 -19.22
N ARG A 176 -18.38 -10.05 -19.35
CA ARG A 176 -17.53 -10.68 -20.38
C ARG A 176 -16.37 -11.51 -19.85
N ALA A 177 -15.93 -11.31 -18.61
CA ALA A 177 -15.18 -12.31 -17.88
C ALA A 177 -16.18 -13.40 -17.62
N GLU A 178 -16.23 -14.35 -18.55
CA GLU A 178 -16.53 -15.72 -18.23
C GLU A 178 -15.54 -16.11 -17.12
N PHE A 179 -15.89 -15.77 -15.88
CA PHE A 179 -15.52 -16.62 -14.75
C PHE A 179 -15.93 -18.00 -15.25
N ASP A 180 -14.96 -18.87 -15.52
CA ASP A 180 -15.24 -20.14 -16.16
C ASP A 180 -16.07 -20.97 -15.18
N LEU A 181 -17.39 -20.76 -15.24
CA LEU A 181 -18.40 -21.48 -14.49
C LEU A 181 -18.35 -22.96 -14.88
N GLY A 182 -17.65 -23.33 -15.95
CA GLY A 182 -17.30 -24.69 -16.27
C GLY A 182 -16.44 -25.33 -15.17
N GLU A 183 -15.44 -24.61 -14.64
CA GLU A 183 -14.61 -25.11 -13.53
C GLU A 183 -15.36 -25.07 -12.19
N LEU A 184 -16.13 -24.01 -11.92
CA LEU A 184 -17.03 -23.98 -10.75
C LEU A 184 -18.08 -25.09 -10.82
N GLY A 185 -18.48 -25.50 -12.03
CA GLY A 185 -19.37 -26.62 -12.30
C GLY A 185 -18.76 -27.99 -11.98
N LYS A 186 -17.43 -28.09 -11.94
CA LYS A 186 -16.69 -29.33 -11.59
C LYS A 186 -16.40 -29.45 -10.10
N ALA A 187 -16.41 -28.35 -9.35
CA ALA A 187 -16.19 -28.36 -7.91
C ALA A 187 -17.23 -29.26 -7.20
N ASP A 188 -16.77 -30.01 -6.20
CA ASP A 188 -17.61 -30.82 -5.33
C ASP A 188 -18.44 -29.94 -4.36
N SER A 189 -19.38 -30.58 -3.65
CA SER A 189 -20.31 -29.89 -2.76
C SER A 189 -19.65 -29.16 -1.59
N GLU A 190 -18.58 -29.72 -1.05
CA GLU A 190 -17.85 -29.16 0.09
C GLU A 190 -17.04 -27.93 -0.36
N THR A 191 -16.33 -28.04 -1.48
CA THR A 191 -15.61 -26.93 -2.09
C THR A 191 -16.55 -25.76 -2.42
N MET A 192 -17.72 -26.04 -3.01
CA MET A 192 -18.73 -25.01 -3.31
C MET A 192 -19.23 -24.31 -2.03
N MET A 193 -19.42 -25.06 -0.94
CA MET A 193 -19.83 -24.50 0.34
C MET A 193 -18.76 -23.57 0.92
N MET A 194 -17.49 -23.99 0.89
CA MET A 194 -16.38 -23.16 1.36
C MET A 194 -16.24 -21.87 0.56
N ILE A 195 -16.43 -21.92 -0.75
CA ILE A 195 -16.41 -20.72 -1.61
C ILE A 195 -17.55 -19.78 -1.22
N ALA A 196 -18.78 -20.31 -1.05
CA ALA A 196 -19.94 -19.50 -0.71
C ALA A 196 -19.78 -18.84 0.67
N LYS A 197 -19.34 -19.58 1.70
CA LYS A 197 -19.05 -19.02 3.03
C LYS A 197 -17.93 -17.99 3.01
N SER A 198 -16.85 -18.25 2.26
CA SER A 198 -15.74 -17.29 2.09
C SER A 198 -16.18 -15.99 1.43
N LEU A 199 -17.08 -16.05 0.44
CA LEU A 199 -17.62 -14.86 -0.21
C LEU A 199 -18.50 -14.04 0.73
N PHE A 200 -19.32 -14.69 1.55
CA PHE A 200 -20.13 -14.01 2.57
C PHE A 200 -19.27 -13.35 3.66
N ILE A 201 -18.26 -14.06 4.18
CA ILE A 201 -17.32 -13.48 5.15
C ILE A 201 -16.55 -12.32 4.51
N GLY A 202 -16.13 -12.48 3.26
CA GLY A 202 -15.42 -11.45 2.52
C GLY A 202 -16.27 -10.20 2.30
N SER A 203 -17.56 -10.32 1.98
CA SER A 203 -18.45 -9.15 1.85
C SER A 203 -18.65 -8.46 3.20
N TYR A 204 -18.83 -9.22 4.28
CA TYR A 204 -18.94 -8.67 5.63
C TYR A 204 -17.69 -7.86 6.03
N ILE A 205 -16.49 -8.45 5.88
CA ILE A 205 -15.23 -7.75 6.21
C ILE A 205 -15.05 -6.47 5.38
N MET A 206 -15.43 -6.51 4.10
CA MET A 206 -15.34 -5.33 3.24
C MET A 206 -16.33 -4.22 3.64
N GLU A 207 -17.47 -4.58 4.22
CA GLU A 207 -18.48 -3.62 4.70
C GLU A 207 -18.05 -2.90 5.99
N ASP A 208 -17.24 -3.57 6.81
CA ASP A 208 -16.68 -3.01 8.05
C ASP A 208 -15.43 -2.13 7.82
N ASP A 209 -14.93 -2.02 6.59
CA ASP A 209 -13.84 -1.11 6.24
C ASP A 209 -14.27 0.36 6.44
N GLU A 210 -13.39 1.21 6.98
CA GLU A 210 -13.67 2.64 7.16
C GLU A 210 -13.80 3.39 5.81
N ASN A 211 -13.25 2.83 4.72
CA ASN A 211 -13.36 3.39 3.37
C ASN A 211 -13.68 2.32 2.32
N PRO A 212 -14.88 1.70 2.39
CA PRO A 212 -15.20 0.62 1.48
C PRO A 212 -15.29 1.16 0.04
N SER A 213 -14.61 0.49 -0.89
CA SER A 213 -14.94 0.72 -2.30
C SER A 213 -16.29 0.05 -2.60
N ASP A 214 -17.34 0.85 -2.77
CA ASP A 214 -18.71 0.39 -3.10
C ASP A 214 -18.73 -0.66 -4.23
N THR A 215 -17.76 -0.54 -5.16
CA THR A 215 -17.60 -1.43 -6.31
C THR A 215 -17.11 -2.83 -5.93
N SER A 216 -16.22 -2.96 -4.94
CA SER A 216 -15.68 -4.28 -4.54
C SER A 216 -16.69 -5.06 -3.73
N ILE A 217 -17.42 -4.39 -2.83
CA ILE A 217 -18.53 -4.99 -2.08
C ILE A 217 -19.58 -5.53 -3.04
N GLU A 218 -20.04 -4.73 -4.01
CA GLU A 218 -21.09 -5.17 -4.93
C GLU A 218 -20.64 -6.34 -5.80
N LYS A 219 -19.35 -6.43 -6.14
CA LYS A 219 -18.78 -7.58 -6.88
C LYS A 219 -18.78 -8.84 -6.05
N THR A 220 -18.31 -8.77 -4.82
CA THR A 220 -18.29 -9.91 -3.90
C THR A 220 -19.72 -10.42 -3.68
N ARG A 221 -20.67 -9.52 -3.42
CA ARG A 221 -22.10 -9.85 -3.31
C ARG A 221 -22.66 -10.44 -4.61
N THR A 222 -22.25 -9.94 -5.77
CA THR A 222 -22.68 -10.50 -7.06
C THR A 222 -22.16 -11.91 -7.28
N LEU A 223 -20.89 -12.17 -6.96
CA LEU A 223 -20.29 -13.50 -7.04
C LEU A 223 -20.98 -14.47 -6.06
N GLU A 224 -21.24 -14.03 -4.83
CA GLU A 224 -21.97 -14.81 -3.84
C GLU A 224 -23.35 -15.25 -4.37
N LYS A 225 -24.13 -14.31 -4.93
CA LYS A 225 -25.44 -14.59 -5.54
C LYS A 225 -25.34 -15.62 -6.67
N ILE A 226 -24.31 -15.53 -7.52
CA ILE A 226 -24.07 -16.47 -8.63
C ILE A 226 -23.73 -17.86 -8.08
N VAL A 227 -22.88 -17.95 -7.06
CA VAL A 227 -22.49 -19.21 -6.42
C VAL A 227 -23.71 -19.87 -5.78
N LEU A 228 -24.48 -19.15 -4.96
CA LEU A 228 -25.69 -19.69 -4.32
C LEU A 228 -26.71 -20.20 -5.35
N LYS A 229 -26.98 -19.42 -6.40
CA LYS A 229 -27.88 -19.84 -7.49
C LYS A 229 -27.37 -21.12 -8.17
N THR A 230 -26.07 -21.24 -8.37
CA THR A 230 -25.44 -22.42 -8.98
C THR A 230 -25.56 -23.64 -8.08
N MET A 231 -25.32 -23.48 -6.77
CA MET A 231 -25.46 -24.55 -5.78
C MET A 231 -26.90 -25.08 -5.73
N VAL A 232 -27.90 -24.19 -5.75
CA VAL A 232 -29.32 -24.59 -5.78
C VAL A 232 -29.65 -25.34 -7.06
N LYS A 233 -29.24 -24.82 -8.22
CA LYS A 233 -29.48 -25.47 -9.52
C LYS A 233 -28.89 -26.89 -9.59
N ARG A 234 -27.75 -27.12 -8.93
CA ARG A 234 -27.07 -28.42 -8.87
C ARG A 234 -27.62 -29.37 -7.79
N GLY A 235 -28.51 -28.88 -6.91
CA GLY A 235 -28.94 -29.65 -5.74
C GLY A 235 -27.80 -29.93 -4.74
N VAL A 236 -26.76 -29.09 -4.76
CA VAL A 236 -25.58 -29.20 -3.88
C VAL A 236 -25.90 -28.68 -2.48
N ILE A 237 -26.73 -27.64 -2.41
CA ILE A 237 -27.17 -27.05 -1.16
C ILE A 237 -28.58 -27.54 -0.82
N LYS A 238 -28.82 -27.77 0.47
CA LYS A 238 -30.14 -28.18 0.93
C LYS A 238 -31.11 -26.98 0.82
N PRO A 239 -32.36 -27.18 0.36
CA PRO A 239 -33.32 -26.09 0.20
C PRO A 239 -33.57 -25.28 1.47
N GLU A 240 -33.42 -25.90 2.65
CA GLU A 240 -33.56 -25.22 3.93
C GLU A 240 -32.43 -24.22 4.22
N TRP A 241 -31.24 -24.38 3.65
CA TRP A 241 -30.06 -23.53 3.93
C TRP A 241 -30.09 -22.18 3.20
N VAL A 242 -30.98 -22.02 2.21
CA VAL A 242 -31.09 -20.81 1.41
C VAL A 242 -32.54 -20.42 1.18
N LYS A 243 -32.81 -19.12 1.21
CA LYS A 243 -34.14 -18.56 0.94
C LYS A 243 -34.13 -17.79 -0.38
N TYR A 244 -35.01 -18.17 -1.30
CA TYR A 244 -35.25 -17.36 -2.49
C TYR A 244 -36.13 -16.15 -2.16
N SER A 245 -35.60 -14.95 -2.34
CA SER A 245 -36.40 -13.73 -2.27
C SER A 245 -37.00 -13.41 -3.64
N ARG A 246 -38.34 -13.41 -3.74
CA ARG A 246 -39.04 -12.98 -4.95
C ARG A 246 -38.83 -11.49 -5.24
N GLN A 247 -38.72 -10.66 -4.20
CA GLN A 247 -38.51 -9.22 -4.32
C GLN A 247 -37.17 -8.91 -5.00
N PHE A 248 -36.11 -9.59 -4.56
CA PHE A 248 -34.75 -9.37 -5.07
C PHE A 248 -34.37 -10.35 -6.19
N LYS A 249 -35.25 -11.31 -6.52
CA LYS A 249 -35.05 -12.37 -7.51
C LYS A 249 -33.75 -13.17 -7.33
N GLN A 250 -33.30 -13.34 -6.09
CA GLN A 250 -32.03 -14.00 -5.75
C GLN A 250 -32.14 -14.88 -4.51
N TYR A 251 -31.16 -15.77 -4.31
CA TYR A 251 -31.01 -16.58 -3.11
C TYR A 251 -30.19 -15.83 -2.07
N PHE A 252 -30.58 -15.99 -0.81
CA PHE A 252 -29.84 -15.57 0.37
C PHE A 252 -29.63 -16.79 1.26
N TRP A 253 -28.65 -16.73 2.16
CA TRP A 253 -28.57 -17.67 3.26
C TRP A 253 -29.85 -17.63 4.11
N ASN A 254 -30.17 -18.74 4.78
CA ASN A 254 -31.16 -18.71 5.83
C ASN A 254 -30.53 -18.20 7.14
N ILE A 255 -31.37 -17.89 8.12
CA ILE A 255 -30.88 -17.36 9.41
C ILE A 255 -29.94 -18.33 10.13
N ASP A 256 -30.20 -19.65 10.08
CA ASP A 256 -29.35 -20.63 10.77
C ASP A 256 -27.93 -20.70 10.18
N GLN A 257 -27.79 -20.51 8.85
CA GLN A 257 -26.50 -20.48 8.17
C GLN A 257 -25.81 -19.13 8.34
N GLU A 258 -26.55 -18.02 8.33
CA GLU A 258 -26.02 -16.71 8.69
C GLU A 258 -25.46 -16.73 10.11
N ASP A 259 -26.19 -17.27 11.09
CA ASP A 259 -25.73 -17.43 12.48
C ASP A 259 -24.48 -18.31 12.56
N GLU A 260 -24.42 -19.43 11.83
CA GLU A 260 -23.24 -20.28 11.78
C GLU A 260 -22.01 -19.51 11.27
N ILE A 261 -22.17 -18.73 10.19
CA ILE A 261 -21.09 -17.93 9.59
C ILE A 261 -20.71 -16.76 10.51
N GLN A 262 -21.69 -16.12 11.14
CA GLN A 262 -21.50 -15.03 12.10
C GLN A 262 -20.64 -15.49 13.28
N ASN A 263 -20.81 -16.72 13.77
CA ASN A 263 -19.94 -17.27 14.81
C ASN A 263 -18.45 -17.37 14.40
N TYR A 264 -18.13 -17.45 13.09
CA TYR A 264 -16.73 -17.37 12.64
C TYR A 264 -16.24 -15.92 12.63
N ILE A 265 -17.09 -15.00 12.17
CA ILE A 265 -16.82 -13.56 12.15
C ILE A 265 -16.60 -13.06 13.58
N ASP A 266 -17.53 -13.33 14.50
CA ASP A 266 -17.45 -12.91 15.89
C ASP A 266 -16.17 -13.40 16.59
N ARG A 267 -15.77 -14.67 16.34
CA ARG A 267 -14.52 -15.22 16.89
C ARG A 267 -13.29 -14.53 16.30
N HIS A 268 -13.32 -14.21 15.01
CA HIS A 268 -12.24 -13.48 14.36
C HIS A 268 -12.16 -12.06 14.93
N ASP A 269 -13.27 -11.35 15.02
CA ASP A 269 -13.34 -9.97 15.50
C ASP A 269 -12.98 -9.86 16.97
N GLU A 270 -13.41 -10.81 17.80
CA GLU A 270 -12.97 -10.90 19.19
C GLU A 270 -11.44 -11.09 19.27
N GLY A 271 -10.88 -11.99 18.44
CA GLY A 271 -9.43 -12.18 18.35
C GLY A 271 -8.68 -10.92 17.93
N GLN A 272 -9.15 -10.24 16.88
CA GLN A 272 -8.57 -8.99 16.38
C GLN A 272 -8.67 -7.88 17.41
N PHE A 273 -9.80 -7.74 18.09
CA PHE A 273 -10.01 -6.76 19.14
C PHE A 273 -8.96 -6.91 20.25
N TRP A 274 -8.78 -8.13 20.78
CA TRP A 274 -7.81 -8.39 21.84
C TRP A 274 -6.37 -8.19 21.39
N PHE A 275 -6.04 -8.61 20.16
CA PHE A 275 -4.73 -8.41 19.56
C PHE A 275 -4.41 -6.91 19.40
N GLU A 276 -5.28 -6.16 18.75
CA GLU A 276 -5.11 -4.71 18.53
C GLU A 276 -5.02 -3.94 19.84
N LEU A 277 -5.87 -4.25 20.82
CA LEU A 277 -5.84 -3.59 22.12
C LEU A 277 -4.51 -3.85 22.85
N THR A 278 -4.04 -5.10 22.85
CA THR A 278 -2.77 -5.50 23.46
C THR A 278 -1.59 -4.79 22.79
N MET A 279 -1.55 -4.83 21.45
CA MET A 279 -0.51 -4.22 20.64
C MET A 279 -0.45 -2.70 20.88
N ARG A 280 -1.58 -2.00 20.79
CA ARG A 280 -1.65 -0.54 20.94
C ARG A 280 -1.21 -0.08 22.33
N LEU A 281 -1.67 -0.76 23.38
CA LEU A 281 -1.29 -0.41 24.75
C LEU A 281 0.18 -0.76 25.06
N GLY A 282 0.64 -1.94 24.62
CA GLY A 282 2.03 -2.35 24.76
C GLY A 282 2.99 -1.40 24.08
N ARG A 283 2.69 -0.99 22.84
CA ARG A 283 3.48 0.00 22.10
C ARG A 283 3.46 1.38 22.75
N ARG A 284 2.28 1.88 23.14
CA ARG A 284 2.16 3.17 23.86
C ARG A 284 3.08 3.18 25.07
N ASP A 285 2.97 2.17 25.93
CA ASP A 285 3.74 2.13 27.17
C ASP A 285 5.23 1.95 26.92
N MET A 286 5.63 1.24 25.86
CA MET A 286 7.03 1.15 25.44
C MET A 286 7.58 2.54 25.10
N PHE A 287 6.85 3.31 24.28
CA PHE A 287 7.24 4.68 23.91
C PHE A 287 7.16 5.68 25.07
N GLU A 288 6.31 5.46 26.07
CA GLU A 288 6.30 6.26 27.29
C GLU A 288 7.45 5.89 28.24
N THR A 289 7.87 4.62 28.26
CA THR A 289 8.94 4.12 29.13
C THR A 289 10.33 4.53 28.64
N TYR A 290 10.53 4.54 27.32
CA TYR A 290 11.84 4.76 26.72
C TYR A 290 11.82 6.01 25.84
N SER A 291 12.83 6.86 26.00
CA SER A 291 12.96 8.04 25.15
C SER A 291 13.32 7.66 23.71
N SER A 292 12.95 8.49 22.73
CA SER A 292 13.31 8.28 21.32
C SER A 292 14.83 8.11 21.13
N LYS A 293 15.65 8.78 21.95
CA LYS A 293 17.12 8.65 21.94
C LYS A 293 17.62 7.28 22.42
N GLU A 294 16.91 6.64 23.34
CA GLU A 294 17.25 5.29 23.80
C GLU A 294 16.83 4.24 22.78
N ILE A 295 15.60 4.37 22.26
CA ILE A 295 15.07 3.49 21.22
C ILE A 295 15.96 3.53 19.96
N GLY A 296 16.44 4.72 19.57
CA GLY A 296 17.34 4.90 18.43
C GLY A 296 18.69 4.19 18.56
N LYS A 297 19.11 3.79 19.77
CA LYS A 297 20.33 3.02 20.00
C LYS A 297 20.12 1.51 19.84
N TRP A 298 18.88 1.04 19.79
CA TRP A 298 18.56 -0.37 19.70
C TRP A 298 18.57 -0.87 18.26
N ASP A 299 19.15 -2.04 18.05
CA ASP A 299 18.93 -2.79 16.83
C ASP A 299 17.47 -3.27 16.71
N SER A 300 17.08 -3.72 15.52
CA SER A 300 15.70 -4.16 15.26
C SER A 300 15.30 -5.32 16.17
N LYS A 301 16.21 -6.26 16.45
CA LYS A 301 15.92 -7.43 17.29
C LYS A 301 15.59 -7.01 18.73
N MET A 302 16.34 -6.05 19.27
CA MET A 302 16.12 -5.52 20.60
C MET A 302 14.82 -4.69 20.68
N ARG A 303 14.49 -3.92 19.63
CA ARG A 303 13.20 -3.21 19.53
C ARG A 303 12.02 -4.17 19.56
N TRP A 304 12.03 -5.19 18.70
CA TRP A 304 10.99 -6.22 18.66
C TRP A 304 10.84 -6.92 20.01
N LYS A 305 11.97 -7.34 20.61
CA LYS A 305 11.96 -7.93 21.95
C LYS A 305 11.31 -7.01 23.00
N LYS A 306 11.54 -5.70 22.94
CA LYS A 306 10.96 -4.73 23.89
C LYS A 306 9.48 -4.48 23.67
N ILE A 307 9.03 -4.52 22.42
CA ILE A 307 7.62 -4.49 22.06
C ILE A 307 6.94 -5.75 22.57
N ASP A 308 7.46 -6.94 22.24
CA ASP A 308 6.93 -8.24 22.68
C ASP A 308 6.84 -8.32 24.21
N GLU A 309 7.89 -7.89 24.93
CA GLU A 309 7.90 -7.84 26.40
C GLU A 309 6.82 -6.92 26.97
N SER A 310 6.45 -5.86 26.26
CA SER A 310 5.43 -4.89 26.69
C SER A 310 4.03 -5.40 26.37
N GLU A 311 3.83 -5.96 25.18
CA GLU A 311 2.57 -6.57 24.72
C GLU A 311 2.21 -7.80 25.57
N ALA A 312 3.18 -8.67 25.89
CA ALA A 312 2.96 -9.86 26.71
C ALA A 312 2.45 -9.57 28.14
N LYS A 313 2.66 -8.35 28.67
CA LYS A 313 2.08 -7.93 29.95
C LYS A 313 0.56 -7.75 29.82
N TYR A 314 0.13 -7.10 28.76
CA TYR A 314 -1.27 -6.84 28.46
C TYR A 314 -2.01 -8.13 28.08
N GLU A 315 -1.38 -8.98 27.28
CA GLU A 315 -1.93 -10.30 26.94
C GLU A 315 -2.25 -11.11 28.22
N LYS A 316 -1.30 -11.17 29.17
CA LYS A 316 -1.52 -11.86 30.46
C LYS A 316 -2.60 -11.20 31.32
N GLU A 317 -2.66 -9.87 31.33
CA GLU A 317 -3.66 -9.14 32.11
C GLU A 317 -5.06 -9.35 31.53
N PHE A 318 -5.23 -9.24 30.21
CA PHE A 318 -6.52 -9.42 29.53
C PHE A 318 -7.00 -10.86 29.57
N ASN A 319 -6.11 -11.84 29.37
CA ASN A 319 -6.47 -13.26 29.54
C ASN A 319 -6.99 -13.57 30.95
N LYS A 320 -6.53 -12.84 31.98
CA LYS A 320 -6.90 -13.09 33.37
C LYS A 320 -8.10 -12.27 33.86
N PHE A 321 -8.22 -11.02 33.40
CA PHE A 321 -9.15 -10.06 33.97
C PHE A 321 -10.07 -9.39 32.93
N GLY A 322 -9.92 -9.69 31.64
CA GLY A 322 -10.59 -8.99 30.56
C GLY A 322 -10.40 -7.48 30.68
N LEU A 323 -11.47 -6.71 30.50
CA LEU A 323 -11.44 -5.24 30.60
C LEU A 323 -11.61 -4.70 32.02
N ALA A 324 -11.79 -5.54 33.05
CA ALA A 324 -12.21 -5.10 34.39
C ALA A 324 -11.25 -4.11 35.07
N ARG A 325 -9.97 -4.10 34.65
CA ARG A 325 -8.93 -3.24 35.21
C ARG A 325 -8.44 -2.16 34.25
N LEU A 326 -8.99 -2.12 33.03
CA LEU A 326 -8.66 -1.08 32.07
C LEU A 326 -9.25 0.26 32.54
N LYS A 327 -8.40 1.28 32.64
CA LYS A 327 -8.81 2.63 33.05
C LYS A 327 -8.66 3.59 31.88
N ILE A 328 -9.77 4.18 31.46
CA ILE A 328 -9.79 5.23 30.44
C ILE A 328 -9.59 6.57 31.15
N LYS A 329 -8.45 7.23 30.90
CA LYS A 329 -8.23 8.61 31.32
C LYS A 329 -8.77 9.54 30.24
N LYS A 330 -9.70 10.43 30.60
CA LYS A 330 -10.06 11.54 29.70
C LYS A 330 -8.84 12.46 29.56
N LYS A 331 -8.50 12.82 28.33
CA LYS A 331 -7.52 13.87 28.04
C LYS A 331 -8.13 15.24 28.32
#